data_AF-A0A2T6K8I1-F1
#
_entry.id   AF-A0A2T6K8I1-F1
#
_cell.length_a   1.000
_cell.length_b   1.000
_cell.length_c   1.000
_cell.angle_alpha   90.00
_cell.angle_beta   90.00
_cell.angle_gamma   90.00
#
_symmetry.space_group_name_H-M   'P 1'
#
loop_
_entity.id
_entity.type
_entity.pdbx_description
1 polymer ?
#
loop_
_entity_poly.entity_id
_entity_poly.type
_entity_poly.pdbx_seq_one_letter_code
_entity_poly.pdbx_strand_id
1 'polypeptide(L)'
;MATIIRGLLRVAALLALIFFGHEVIAVVSSWLEIKLMPHTEDMLHRSIVAGTIVYVVLMAIPFVPGAEIGLTLLTALGGALAPLVYLATAVSLMTAYLVGRLMPASVLQRGLSAVGLARMAALVGEAATLTDADLQQRLATMTASPFLKSLLRYRYIALALAVNMPGNIVIGGGGGIALMAGLSRMFTPVSFLLTILIAVLPVPLLFYVSAL
;
A
#
# COMPACT_ATOMS: atom_id res chain seq x y z
N MET A 1 32.68 13.21 -11.59
CA MET A 1 32.06 12.30 -12.59
C MET A 1 31.21 11.20 -11.96
N ALA A 2 31.74 10.39 -11.03
CA ALA A 2 31.02 9.24 -10.43
C ALA A 2 29.73 9.59 -9.65
N THR A 3 29.60 10.81 -9.13
CA THR A 3 28.40 11.27 -8.41
C THR A 3 27.26 11.65 -9.36
N ILE A 4 27.61 12.23 -10.52
CA ILE A 4 26.66 12.61 -11.59
C ILE A 4 26.10 11.34 -12.25
N ILE A 5 26.98 10.37 -12.54
CA ILE A 5 26.58 9.06 -13.10
C ILE A 5 25.63 8.31 -12.14
N ARG A 6 25.92 8.33 -10.83
CA ARG A 6 25.02 7.74 -9.81
C ARG A 6 23.67 8.47 -9.71
N GLY A 7 23.65 9.80 -9.89
CA GLY A 7 22.40 10.57 -9.94
C GLY A 7 21.55 10.19 -11.15
N LEU A 8 22.17 10.13 -12.34
CA LEU A 8 21.53 9.70 -13.58
C LEU A 8 20.96 8.28 -13.48
N LEU A 9 21.70 7.34 -12.89
CA LEU A 9 21.22 5.98 -12.68
C LEU A 9 19.99 5.90 -11.77
N ARG A 10 19.88 6.76 -10.75
CA ARG A 10 18.70 6.79 -9.86
C ARG A 10 17.48 7.39 -10.56
N VAL A 11 17.69 8.46 -11.33
CA VAL A 11 16.62 9.05 -12.14
C VAL A 11 16.16 8.04 -13.19
N ALA A 12 17.08 7.35 -13.86
CA ALA A 12 16.76 6.28 -14.79
C ALA A 12 16.02 5.12 -14.12
N ALA A 13 16.40 4.72 -12.90
CA ALA A 13 15.69 3.68 -12.15
C ALA A 13 14.27 4.10 -11.75
N LEU A 14 14.07 5.36 -11.35
CA LEU A 14 12.73 5.92 -11.06
C LEU A 14 11.87 5.99 -12.32
N LEU A 15 12.43 6.45 -13.44
CA LEU A 15 11.74 6.49 -14.73
C LEU A 15 11.41 5.08 -15.24
N ALA A 16 12.32 4.12 -15.06
CA ALA A 16 12.09 2.72 -15.40
C ALA A 16 10.99 2.10 -14.53
N LEU A 17 10.93 2.43 -13.24
CA LEU A 17 9.86 1.99 -12.35
C LEU A 17 8.50 2.53 -12.79
N ILE A 18 8.43 3.82 -13.16
CA ILE A 18 7.23 4.46 -13.69
C ILE A 18 6.81 3.82 -15.02
N PHE A 19 7.76 3.59 -15.93
CA PHE A 19 7.50 2.96 -17.23
C PHE A 19 7.02 1.52 -17.08
N PHE A 20 7.66 0.72 -16.22
CA PHE A 20 7.21 -0.64 -15.94
C PHE A 20 5.81 -0.65 -15.30
N GLY A 21 5.49 0.31 -14.43
CA GLY A 21 4.15 0.47 -13.89
C GLY A 21 3.10 0.67 -14.99
N HIS A 22 3.41 1.48 -16.00
CA HIS A 22 2.54 1.69 -17.17
C HIS A 22 2.36 0.41 -18.01
N GLU A 23 3.45 -0.30 -18.32
CA GLU A 23 3.38 -1.53 -19.11
C GLU A 23 2.61 -2.66 -18.40
N VAL A 24 2.74 -2.77 -17.08
CA VAL A 24 1.96 -3.72 -16.28
C VAL A 24 0.45 -3.44 -16.41
N ILE A 25 0.04 -2.18 -16.48
CA ILE A 25 -1.36 -1.80 -16.66
C ILE A 25 -1.86 -2.23 -18.06
N ALA A 26 -1.07 -2.01 -19.12
CA ALA A 26 -1.43 -2.40 -20.49
C ALA A 26 -1.47 -3.92 -20.70
N VAL A 27 -0.56 -4.66 -20.06
CA VAL A 27 -0.60 -6.12 -20.05
C VAL A 27 -1.83 -6.59 -19.28
N VAL A 28 -2.10 -6.07 -18.08
CA VAL A 28 -3.29 -6.48 -17.32
C VAL A 28 -4.59 -6.17 -18.08
N SER A 29 -4.70 -5.04 -18.76
CA SER A 29 -5.90 -4.68 -19.54
C SER A 29 -6.14 -5.63 -20.73
N SER A 30 -5.09 -5.96 -21.49
CA SER A 30 -5.20 -6.88 -22.63
C SER A 30 -5.59 -8.32 -22.23
N TRP A 31 -5.14 -8.78 -21.05
CA TRP A 31 -5.53 -10.08 -20.51
C TRP A 31 -6.97 -10.10 -19.99
N LEU A 32 -7.49 -8.95 -19.53
CA LEU A 32 -8.88 -8.80 -19.11
C LEU A 32 -9.83 -8.81 -20.31
N GLU A 33 -9.52 -8.08 -21.38
CA GLU A 33 -10.38 -8.00 -22.58
C GLU A 33 -10.58 -9.34 -23.30
N ILE A 34 -9.59 -10.23 -23.29
CA ILE A 34 -9.65 -11.53 -24.00
C ILE A 34 -10.56 -12.56 -23.31
N LYS A 35 -10.97 -12.34 -22.05
CA LYS A 35 -11.76 -13.31 -21.25
C LYS A 35 -13.13 -12.83 -20.79
N LEU A 36 -13.54 -11.61 -21.11
CA LEU A 36 -14.74 -10.95 -20.57
C LEU A 36 -16.01 -11.10 -21.41
N MET A 37 -16.08 -11.99 -22.41
CA MET A 37 -17.35 -12.40 -23.04
C MET A 37 -17.81 -13.73 -22.42
N PRO A 38 -18.66 -13.73 -21.36
CA PRO A 38 -19.03 -14.93 -20.64
C PRO A 38 -20.30 -15.51 -21.28
N HIS A 39 -20.23 -16.74 -21.77
CA HIS A 39 -21.38 -17.46 -22.32
C HIS A 39 -21.98 -18.49 -21.34
N THR A 40 -21.45 -18.59 -20.10
CA THR A 40 -21.86 -19.57 -19.07
C THR A 40 -21.59 -19.06 -17.65
N GLU A 41 -22.43 -19.42 -16.67
CA GLU A 41 -22.32 -18.98 -15.26
C GLU A 41 -20.96 -19.32 -14.62
N ASP A 42 -20.38 -20.48 -14.93
CA ASP A 42 -19.06 -20.90 -14.43
C ASP A 42 -17.92 -19.98 -14.91
N MET A 43 -18.01 -19.46 -16.14
CA MET A 43 -17.02 -18.53 -16.69
C MET A 43 -17.10 -17.17 -15.99
N LEU A 44 -18.32 -16.72 -15.66
CA LEU A 44 -18.53 -15.49 -14.91
C LEU A 44 -17.93 -15.57 -13.50
N HIS A 45 -18.12 -16.68 -12.79
CA HIS A 45 -17.55 -16.83 -11.45
C HIS A 45 -16.00 -16.83 -11.50
N ARG A 46 -15.41 -17.52 -12.48
CA ARG A 46 -13.95 -17.55 -12.68
C ARG A 46 -13.38 -16.19 -13.06
N SER A 47 -14.07 -15.40 -13.87
CA SER A 47 -13.60 -14.06 -14.24
C SER A 47 -13.65 -13.09 -13.07
N ILE A 48 -14.69 -13.16 -12.23
CA ILE A 48 -14.80 -12.37 -10.98
C ILE A 48 -13.66 -12.73 -10.02
N VAL A 49 -13.39 -14.02 -9.80
CA VAL A 49 -12.29 -14.46 -8.92
C VAL A 49 -10.94 -14.00 -9.47
N ALA A 50 -10.69 -14.19 -10.77
CA ALA A 50 -9.44 -13.76 -11.39
C ALA A 50 -9.26 -12.24 -11.31
N GLY A 51 -10.29 -11.45 -11.62
CA GLY A 51 -10.28 -10.00 -11.49
C GLY A 51 -10.05 -9.53 -10.05
N THR A 52 -10.64 -10.22 -9.07
CA THR A 52 -10.43 -9.92 -7.65
C THR A 52 -9.00 -10.17 -7.22
N ILE A 53 -8.38 -11.28 -7.66
CA ILE A 53 -6.97 -11.56 -7.36
C ILE A 53 -6.08 -10.47 -7.94
N VAL A 54 -6.30 -10.09 -9.20
CA VAL A 54 -5.55 -9.01 -9.86
C VAL A 54 -5.74 -7.69 -9.10
N TYR A 55 -6.96 -7.36 -8.69
CA TYR A 55 -7.26 -6.18 -7.88
C TYR A 55 -6.51 -6.18 -6.55
N VAL A 56 -6.50 -7.31 -5.82
CA VAL A 56 -5.76 -7.46 -4.56
C VAL A 56 -4.26 -7.22 -4.78
N VAL A 57 -3.67 -7.84 -5.80
CA VAL A 57 -2.24 -7.71 -6.10
C VAL A 57 -1.89 -6.28 -6.47
N LEU A 58 -2.64 -5.68 -7.40
CA LEU A 58 -2.38 -4.31 -7.86
C LEU A 58 -2.49 -3.30 -6.73
N MET A 59 -3.52 -3.41 -5.90
CA MET A 59 -3.71 -2.45 -4.80
C MET A 59 -2.63 -2.59 -3.70
N ALA A 60 -2.01 -3.76 -3.56
CA ALA A 60 -0.93 -3.96 -2.60
C ALA A 60 0.37 -3.29 -3.04
N ILE A 61 0.51 -3.00 -4.35
CA ILE A 61 1.68 -2.34 -4.92
C ILE A 61 1.67 -0.85 -4.55
N PRO A 62 2.80 -0.29 -4.07
CA PRO A 62 2.89 1.14 -3.78
C PRO A 62 2.72 1.98 -5.06
N PHE A 63 2.15 3.18 -4.89
CA PHE A 63 1.85 4.16 -5.95
C PHE A 63 0.74 3.75 -6.93
N VAL A 64 0.04 2.63 -6.69
CA VAL A 64 -1.16 2.29 -7.44
C VAL A 64 -2.36 3.07 -6.87
N PRO A 65 -3.21 3.70 -7.71
CA PRO A 65 -4.44 4.40 -7.30
C PRO A 65 -5.54 3.40 -6.86
N GLY A 66 -5.30 2.73 -5.72
CA GLY A 66 -6.15 1.65 -5.24
C GLY A 66 -7.56 2.07 -4.87
N ALA A 67 -7.72 3.28 -4.30
CA ALA A 67 -9.03 3.81 -3.91
C ALA A 67 -9.89 4.15 -5.13
N GLU A 68 -9.27 4.72 -6.16
CA GLU A 68 -9.91 5.04 -7.43
C GLU A 68 -10.31 3.77 -8.18
N ILE A 69 -9.44 2.75 -8.23
CA ILE A 69 -9.78 1.45 -8.82
C ILE A 69 -10.97 0.81 -8.07
N GLY A 70 -10.94 0.81 -6.74
CA GLY A 70 -12.05 0.28 -5.93
C GLY A 70 -13.36 1.00 -6.19
N LEU A 71 -13.32 2.34 -6.30
CA LEU A 71 -14.49 3.14 -6.66
C LEU A 71 -15.00 2.81 -8.06
N THR A 72 -14.11 2.70 -9.05
CA THR A 72 -14.47 2.30 -10.42
C THR A 72 -15.12 0.92 -10.45
N LEU A 73 -14.64 -0.04 -9.65
CA LEU A 73 -15.26 -1.36 -9.57
C LEU A 73 -16.66 -1.29 -8.95
N LEU A 74 -16.85 -0.53 -7.87
CA LEU A 74 -18.15 -0.36 -7.23
C LEU A 74 -19.17 0.35 -8.15
N THR A 75 -18.73 1.31 -8.94
CA THR A 75 -19.61 2.01 -9.90
C THR A 75 -19.92 1.16 -11.13
N ALA A 76 -18.95 0.40 -11.65
CA ALA A 76 -19.12 -0.42 -12.85
C ALA A 76 -19.87 -1.73 -12.60
N LEU A 77 -19.60 -2.40 -11.47
CA LEU A 77 -20.16 -3.71 -11.14
C LEU A 77 -21.34 -3.64 -10.16
N GLY A 78 -21.59 -2.46 -9.57
CA GLY A 78 -22.69 -2.21 -8.65
C GLY A 78 -22.40 -2.59 -7.20
N GLY A 79 -23.28 -2.13 -6.29
CA GLY A 79 -23.12 -2.29 -4.84
C GLY A 79 -23.25 -3.72 -4.32
N ALA A 80 -23.77 -4.66 -5.11
CA ALA A 80 -23.85 -6.08 -4.75
C ALA A 80 -22.45 -6.70 -4.52
N LEU A 81 -21.42 -6.22 -5.23
CA LEU A 81 -20.03 -6.66 -5.04
C LEU A 81 -19.29 -5.86 -3.96
N ALA A 82 -19.93 -4.91 -3.28
CA ALA A 82 -19.28 -4.09 -2.26
C ALA A 82 -18.62 -4.90 -1.12
N PRO A 83 -19.22 -5.98 -0.61
CA PRO A 83 -18.56 -6.83 0.39
C PRO A 83 -17.26 -7.46 -0.14
N LEU A 84 -17.25 -7.89 -1.41
CA LEU A 84 -16.07 -8.47 -2.06
C LEU A 84 -14.96 -7.43 -2.22
N VAL A 85 -15.29 -6.24 -2.72
CA VAL A 85 -14.34 -5.12 -2.89
C VAL A 85 -13.78 -4.67 -1.54
N TYR A 86 -14.61 -4.60 -0.51
CA TYR A 86 -14.20 -4.27 0.86
C TYR A 86 -13.17 -5.28 1.41
N LEU A 87 -13.49 -6.58 1.36
CA LEU A 87 -12.59 -7.63 1.85
C LEU A 87 -11.29 -7.68 1.04
N ALA A 88 -11.38 -7.57 -0.28
CA ALA A 88 -10.20 -7.53 -1.15
C ALA A 88 -9.29 -6.34 -0.83
N THR A 89 -9.87 -5.17 -0.54
CA THR A 89 -9.10 -3.99 -0.09
C THR A 89 -8.38 -4.25 1.23
N ALA A 90 -9.08 -4.79 2.23
CA ALA A 90 -8.48 -5.10 3.52
C ALA A 90 -7.34 -6.14 3.40
N VAL A 91 -7.55 -7.20 2.60
CA VAL A 91 -6.54 -8.23 2.34
C VAL A 91 -5.32 -7.68 1.62
N SER A 92 -5.53 -6.84 0.60
CA SER A 92 -4.46 -6.15 -0.13
C SER A 92 -3.58 -5.31 0.80
N LEU A 93 -4.20 -4.43 1.59
CA LEU A 93 -3.48 -3.55 2.52
C LEU A 93 -2.77 -4.34 3.61
N MET A 94 -3.40 -5.40 4.12
CA MET A 94 -2.76 -6.32 5.07
C MET A 94 -1.55 -7.03 4.44
N THR A 95 -1.64 -7.41 3.17
CA THR A 95 -0.54 -8.04 2.43
C THR A 95 0.63 -7.07 2.29
N ALA A 96 0.38 -5.84 1.84
CA ALA A 96 1.41 -4.80 1.75
C ALA A 96 2.08 -4.52 3.10
N TYR A 97 1.28 -4.43 4.16
CA TYR A 97 1.76 -4.28 5.53
C TYR A 97 2.65 -5.44 5.98
N LEU A 98 2.24 -6.69 5.73
CA LEU A 98 3.02 -7.87 6.10
C LEU A 98 4.33 -7.94 5.32
N VAL A 99 4.33 -7.62 4.02
CA VAL A 99 5.55 -7.51 3.22
C VAL A 99 6.51 -6.51 3.86
N GLY A 100 6.02 -5.34 4.27
CA GLY A 100 6.84 -4.33 4.94
C GLY A 100 7.35 -4.78 6.31
N ARG A 101 6.48 -5.40 7.11
CA ARG A 101 6.82 -5.84 8.47
C ARG A 101 7.85 -6.97 8.49
N LEU A 102 7.70 -7.93 7.58
CA LEU A 102 8.55 -9.11 7.47
C LEU A 102 9.85 -8.83 6.69
N MET A 103 9.96 -7.67 6.04
CA MET A 103 11.16 -7.30 5.30
C MET A 103 12.38 -7.25 6.25
N PRO A 104 13.46 -8.00 5.97
CA PRO A 104 14.67 -7.94 6.77
C PRO A 104 15.30 -6.56 6.68
N ALA A 105 15.79 -6.04 7.80
CA ALA A 105 16.48 -4.75 7.83
C ALA A 105 17.66 -4.71 6.84
N SER A 106 18.35 -5.84 6.65
CA SER A 106 19.47 -5.94 5.70
C SER A 106 19.07 -5.71 4.24
N VAL A 107 17.83 -6.01 3.85
CA VAL A 107 17.30 -5.72 2.51
C VAL A 107 17.05 -4.22 2.37
N LEU A 108 16.41 -3.60 3.38
CA LEU A 108 16.16 -2.16 3.39
C LEU A 108 17.46 -1.35 3.40
N GLN A 109 18.45 -1.76 4.21
CA GLN A 109 19.77 -1.14 4.25
C GLN A 109 20.49 -1.23 2.90
N ARG A 110 20.48 -2.41 2.27
CA ARG A 110 21.05 -2.60 0.94
C ARG A 110 20.36 -1.70 -0.09
N GLY A 111 19.03 -1.66 -0.09
CA GLY A 111 18.25 -0.76 -0.96
C GLY A 111 18.62 0.71 -0.76
N LEU A 112 18.60 1.21 0.48
CA LEU A 112 18.95 2.59 0.80
C LEU A 112 20.41 2.91 0.42
N SER A 113 21.34 1.99 0.64
CA SER A 113 22.75 2.16 0.25
C SER A 113 22.95 2.16 -1.26
N ALA A 114 22.18 1.37 -2.02
CA ALA A 114 22.21 1.34 -3.48
C ALA A 114 21.68 2.66 -4.08
N VAL A 115 20.64 3.23 -3.47
CA VAL A 115 20.14 4.59 -3.77
C VAL A 115 21.03 5.67 -3.11
N GLY A 116 22.17 5.28 -2.52
CA GLY A 116 23.17 6.12 -1.84
C GLY A 116 22.64 7.06 -0.78
N LEU A 117 21.57 6.65 -0.10
CA LEU A 117 21.10 7.20 1.16
C LEU A 117 21.84 6.50 2.31
N ALA A 118 23.18 6.54 2.29
CA ALA A 118 24.03 5.81 3.24
C ALA A 118 23.73 6.18 4.71
N ARG A 119 23.40 7.45 4.98
CA ARG A 119 22.96 7.90 6.32
C ARG A 119 21.68 7.21 6.77
N MET A 120 20.69 7.09 5.89
CA MET A 120 19.43 6.40 6.21
C MET A 120 19.65 4.90 6.39
N ALA A 121 20.52 4.29 5.58
CA ALA A 121 20.90 2.88 5.73
C ALA A 121 21.57 2.60 7.10
N ALA A 122 22.42 3.52 7.56
CA ALA A 122 23.02 3.43 8.90
C ALA A 122 21.97 3.55 10.01
N LEU A 123 21.07 4.55 9.91
CA LEU A 123 19.98 4.73 10.87
C LEU A 123 19.04 3.51 10.95
N VAL A 124 18.72 2.89 9.81
CA VAL A 124 17.93 1.65 9.77
C VAL A 124 18.67 0.50 10.44
N GLY A 125 20.00 0.44 10.31
CA GLY A 125 20.84 -0.55 10.99
C GLY A 125 20.81 -0.42 12.50
N GLU A 126 21.00 0.81 12.99
CA GLU A 126 20.91 1.11 14.41
C GLU A 126 19.51 0.86 14.97
N ALA A 127 18.47 1.19 14.20
CA ALA A 127 17.10 0.92 14.61
C ALA A 127 16.80 -0.58 14.68
N ALA A 128 17.40 -1.40 13.81
CA ALA A 128 17.18 -2.84 13.76
C ALA A 128 17.72 -3.60 14.97
N THR A 129 18.64 -3.02 15.74
CA THR A 129 19.14 -3.62 16.99
C THR A 129 18.26 -3.32 18.20
N LEU A 130 17.30 -2.40 18.06
CA LEU A 130 16.38 -2.01 19.13
C LEU A 130 15.16 -2.93 19.15
N THR A 131 14.58 -3.12 20.34
CA THR A 131 13.24 -3.71 20.44
C THR A 131 12.18 -2.71 19.94
N ASP A 132 10.99 -3.19 19.59
CA ASP A 132 9.88 -2.33 19.14
C ASP A 132 9.51 -1.26 20.20
N ALA A 133 9.65 -1.58 21.49
CA ALA A 133 9.41 -0.65 22.59
C ALA A 133 10.49 0.43 22.68
N ASP A 134 11.76 0.02 22.59
CA ASP A 134 12.91 0.94 22.64
C ASP A 134 12.94 1.88 21.43
N LEU A 135 12.57 1.36 20.25
CA LEU A 135 12.46 2.15 19.03
C LEU A 135 11.39 3.25 19.18
N GLN A 136 10.23 2.91 19.73
CA GLN A 136 9.16 3.88 19.98
C GLN A 136 9.58 4.95 20.99
N GLN A 137 10.27 4.56 22.07
CA GLN A 137 10.77 5.52 23.05
C GLN A 137 11.83 6.44 22.43
N ARG A 138 12.75 5.90 21.63
CA ARG A 138 13.78 6.69 20.93
C ARG A 138 13.17 7.67 19.93
N LEU A 139 12.14 7.27 19.19
CA LEU A 139 11.40 8.16 18.30
C LEU A 139 10.68 9.27 19.09
N ALA A 140 10.04 8.93 20.21
CA ALA A 140 9.36 9.92 21.04
C ALA A 140 10.31 10.95 21.66
N THR A 141 11.53 10.55 22.04
CA THR A 141 12.55 11.46 22.61
C THR A 141 13.24 12.31 21.54
N MET A 142 13.48 11.77 20.34
CA MET A 142 14.06 12.52 19.21
C MET A 142 13.10 13.53 18.59
N THR A 143 11.79 13.37 18.83
CA THR A 143 10.77 14.25 18.24
C THR A 143 10.61 15.52 19.05
N ALA A 144 11.16 16.65 18.58
CA ALA A 144 10.99 17.95 19.24
C ALA A 144 9.62 18.61 18.95
N SER A 145 9.00 18.29 17.81
CA SER A 145 7.75 18.95 17.37
C SER A 145 6.50 18.38 18.07
N PRO A 146 5.62 19.22 18.64
CA PRO A 146 4.38 18.77 19.26
C PRO A 146 3.44 18.09 18.24
N PHE A 147 3.49 18.49 16.97
CA PHE A 147 2.70 17.88 15.90
C PHE A 147 3.10 16.42 15.65
N LEU A 148 4.41 16.16 15.48
CA LEU A 148 4.90 14.79 15.28
C LEU A 148 4.65 13.93 16.53
N LYS A 149 4.78 14.48 17.75
CA LYS A 149 4.43 13.74 18.98
C LYS A 149 2.95 13.33 19.00
N SER A 150 2.06 14.23 18.58
CA SER A 150 0.64 13.93 18.44
C SER A 150 0.39 12.85 17.40
N LEU A 151 1.06 12.93 16.24
CA LEU A 151 0.96 11.94 15.16
C LEU A 151 1.38 10.53 15.61
N LEU A 152 2.45 10.42 16.41
CA LEU A 152 2.90 9.15 16.99
C LEU A 152 1.92 8.62 18.06
N ARG A 153 1.38 9.50 18.90
CA ARG A 153 0.38 9.15 19.93
C ARG A 153 -0.91 8.63 19.31
N TYR A 154 -1.39 9.27 18.24
CA TYR A 154 -2.60 8.92 17.52
C TYR A 154 -2.31 8.18 16.21
N ARG A 155 -1.24 7.38 16.16
CA ARG A 155 -0.74 6.71 14.94
C ARG A 155 -1.80 5.94 14.15
N TYR A 156 -2.75 5.29 14.84
CA TYR A 156 -3.83 4.54 14.17
C TYR A 156 -4.86 5.47 13.51
N ILE A 157 -5.17 6.60 14.15
CA ILE A 157 -6.03 7.64 13.55
C ILE A 157 -5.29 8.28 12.38
N ALA A 158 -4.01 8.60 12.56
CA ALA A 158 -3.16 9.15 11.50
C ALA A 158 -3.10 8.21 10.29
N LEU A 159 -2.98 6.89 10.51
CA LEU A 159 -3.01 5.87 9.48
C LEU A 159 -4.37 5.85 8.75
N ALA A 160 -5.47 5.79 9.49
CA ALA A 160 -6.82 5.79 8.92
C ALA A 160 -7.08 7.03 8.06
N LEU A 161 -6.64 8.20 8.53
CA LEU A 161 -6.71 9.45 7.78
C LEU A 161 -5.82 9.40 6.53
N ALA A 162 -4.57 8.96 6.67
CA ALA A 162 -3.64 8.90 5.54
C ALA A 162 -4.14 8.02 4.39
N VAL A 163 -4.72 6.87 4.71
CA VAL A 163 -5.31 5.96 3.70
C VAL A 163 -6.52 6.59 3.02
N ASN A 164 -7.27 7.47 3.68
CA ASN A 164 -8.44 8.13 3.11
C ASN A 164 -8.18 9.56 2.59
N MET A 165 -6.95 10.08 2.68
CA MET A 165 -6.65 11.41 2.17
C MET A 165 -6.72 11.43 0.64
N PRO A 166 -7.38 12.44 0.03
CA PRO A 166 -7.32 12.61 -1.42
C PRO A 166 -5.89 12.85 -1.87
N GLY A 167 -5.48 12.20 -2.97
CA GLY A 167 -4.11 12.30 -3.47
C GLY A 167 -3.07 11.52 -2.65
N ASN A 168 -3.48 10.56 -1.82
CA ASN A 168 -2.57 9.68 -1.09
C ASN A 168 -1.59 8.92 -2.01
N ILE A 169 -1.88 8.80 -3.31
CA ILE A 169 -1.00 8.24 -4.34
C ILE A 169 0.39 8.88 -4.35
N VAL A 170 0.47 10.19 -4.08
CA VAL A 170 1.74 10.94 -4.01
C VAL A 170 2.64 10.40 -2.87
N ILE A 171 2.03 9.89 -1.81
CA ILE A 171 2.71 9.32 -0.64
C ILE A 171 2.89 7.79 -0.80
N GLY A 172 2.41 7.21 -1.91
CA GLY A 172 2.47 5.77 -2.19
C GLY A 172 1.13 5.05 -2.23
N GLY A 173 0.01 5.77 -2.12
CA GLY A 173 -1.33 5.19 -2.11
C GLY A 173 -1.60 4.34 -0.86
N GLY A 174 -2.73 3.63 -0.85
CA GLY A 174 -3.06 2.72 0.26
C GLY A 174 -1.99 1.64 0.48
N GLY A 175 -1.56 0.97 -0.59
CA GLY A 175 -0.52 -0.07 -0.54
C GLY A 175 0.82 0.44 -0.01
N GLY A 176 1.29 1.61 -0.47
CA GLY A 176 2.54 2.21 0.00
C GLY A 176 2.48 2.68 1.45
N ILE A 177 1.35 3.27 1.87
CA ILE A 177 1.12 3.64 3.27
C ILE A 177 1.14 2.39 4.17
N ALA A 178 0.46 1.33 3.76
CA ALA A 178 0.43 0.06 4.49
C ALA A 178 1.82 -0.59 4.57
N LEU A 179 2.55 -0.61 3.46
CA LEU A 179 3.94 -1.07 3.38
C LEU A 179 4.84 -0.31 4.35
N MET A 180 4.75 1.03 4.35
CA MET A 180 5.52 1.89 5.26
C MET A 180 5.13 1.68 6.72
N ALA A 181 3.84 1.49 7.02
CA ALA A 181 3.37 1.14 8.36
C ALA A 181 3.98 -0.20 8.82
N GLY A 182 4.08 -1.18 7.93
CA GLY A 182 4.78 -2.45 8.18
C GLY A 182 6.26 -2.26 8.47
N LEU A 183 6.96 -1.52 7.60
CA LEU A 183 8.39 -1.24 7.73
C LEU A 183 8.75 -0.49 9.01
N SER A 184 7.85 0.38 9.48
CA SER A 184 8.06 1.13 10.72
C SER A 184 8.08 0.24 11.96
N ARG A 185 7.47 -0.95 11.91
CA ARG A 185 7.20 -1.85 13.06
C ARG A 185 6.45 -1.18 14.22
N MET A 186 5.91 0.03 14.02
CA MET A 186 5.16 0.76 15.03
C MET A 186 3.71 0.28 15.17
N PHE A 187 3.19 -0.52 14.24
CA PHE A 187 1.80 -0.98 14.28
C PHE A 187 1.80 -2.47 14.56
N THR A 188 0.95 -2.95 15.47
CA THR A 188 0.75 -4.40 15.67
C THR A 188 -0.18 -4.94 14.59
N PRO A 189 -0.09 -6.22 14.18
CA PRO A 189 -0.84 -6.72 13.03
C PRO A 189 -2.35 -6.66 13.24
N VAL A 190 -2.80 -7.01 14.44
CA VAL A 190 -4.23 -7.00 14.80
C VAL A 190 -4.77 -5.57 14.83
N SER A 191 -4.09 -4.64 15.50
CA SER A 191 -4.56 -3.25 15.56
C SER A 191 -4.48 -2.56 14.20
N PHE A 192 -3.48 -2.90 13.38
CA PHE A 192 -3.41 -2.45 11.99
C PHE A 192 -4.63 -2.93 11.20
N LEU A 193 -4.93 -4.24 11.23
CA LEU A 193 -6.07 -4.81 10.51
C LEU A 193 -7.39 -4.17 10.96
N LEU A 194 -7.64 -4.03 12.27
CA LEU A 194 -8.84 -3.37 12.78
C LEU A 194 -8.93 -1.91 12.32
N THR A 195 -7.81 -1.19 12.32
CA THR A 195 -7.76 0.19 11.82
C THR A 195 -8.13 0.26 10.34
N ILE A 196 -7.60 -0.65 9.52
CA ILE A 196 -7.89 -0.71 8.09
C ILE A 196 -9.35 -1.10 7.82
N LEU A 197 -9.88 -2.10 8.51
CA LEU A 197 -11.28 -2.51 8.39
C LEU A 197 -12.21 -1.32 8.65
N ILE A 198 -11.97 -0.56 9.72
CA ILE A 198 -12.75 0.64 10.03
C ILE A 198 -12.52 1.75 9.00
N ALA A 199 -11.27 1.98 8.60
CA ALA A 199 -10.91 3.08 7.69
C ALA A 199 -11.48 2.88 6.28
N VAL A 200 -11.58 1.65 5.79
CA VAL A 200 -12.04 1.34 4.44
C VAL A 200 -13.56 1.17 4.38
N LEU A 201 -14.22 0.83 5.49
CA LEU A 201 -15.65 0.53 5.55
C LEU A 201 -16.60 1.59 4.96
N PRO A 202 -16.40 2.91 5.13
CA PRO A 202 -17.41 3.90 4.77
C PRO A 202 -17.85 3.85 3.30
N VAL A 203 -16.91 3.73 2.37
CA VAL A 203 -17.23 3.78 0.93
C VAL A 203 -17.99 2.52 0.48
N PRO A 204 -17.50 1.28 0.70
CA PRO A 204 -18.25 0.09 0.33
C PRO A 204 -19.60 -0.04 1.03
N LEU A 205 -19.70 0.41 2.29
CA LEU A 205 -20.96 0.38 3.03
C LEU A 205 -22.03 1.27 2.38
N LEU A 206 -21.66 2.48 1.93
CA LEU A 206 -22.58 3.37 1.22
C LEU A 206 -23.10 2.72 -0.06
N PHE A 207 -22.22 2.11 -0.85
CA PHE A 207 -22.61 1.41 -2.09
C PHE A 207 -23.50 0.20 -1.81
N TYR A 208 -23.18 -0.58 -0.78
CA TYR A 208 -23.97 -1.75 -0.39
C TYR A 208 -25.40 -1.36 0.01
N VAL A 209 -25.53 -0.34 0.87
CA VAL A 209 -26.84 0.15 1.33
C VAL A 209 -27.64 0.78 0.19
N SER A 210 -26.98 1.46 -0.75
CA SER A 210 -27.67 2.02 -1.93
C SER A 210 -28.15 0.98 -2.94
N ALA A 211 -27.66 -0.26 -2.85
CA ALA A 211 -28.00 -1.35 -3.75
C ALA A 211 -29.03 -2.33 -3.16
N LEU A 212 -29.43 -2.15 -1.91
CA LEU A 212 -30.52 -2.84 -1.20
C LEU A 212 -31.87 -2.21 -1.53
#